data_AF-A0A812W0R4-F1
#
_entry.id   AF-A0A812W0R4-F1
#
_cell.length_a   1.000
_cell.length_b   1.000
_cell.length_c   1.000
_cell.angle_alpha   90.00
_cell.angle_beta   90.00
_cell.angle_gamma   90.00
#
_symmetry.space_group_name_H-M   'P 1'
#
loop_
_entity.id
_entity.type
_entity.pdbx_description
1 polymer ?
#
loop_
_entity_poly.entity_id
_entity_poly.type
_entity_poly.pdbx_seq_one_letter_code
_entity_poly.pdbx_strand_id
1 'polypeptide(L)'
;MHAFEGIVGDAGQFYEVVEATQAIQEATELLHIFTCSSPQRSQRAWYLEGRKDVGNKMYVDDICLISRVYCAHCMTYAVKSIYTVPFDFSSDDDRKLVWLDKKIFLTSAELGLNTKNLHPSPPWYANSSYVRNVLLGKFRGWVEIGPVQAEWHRALLSVFYEFKQRGWNYKSVLSVLRSIYKDDYKQYAIFGIFAWRFMRNTT
;
A
#
# COMPACT_ATOMS: atom_id res chain seq x y z
N MET A 1 1.40 6.25 -24.55
CA MET A 1 0.42 6.07 -23.46
C MET A 1 0.64 7.24 -22.50
N HIS A 2 -0.38 8.06 -22.22
CA HIS A 2 -0.22 9.15 -21.24
C HIS A 2 -0.10 8.56 -19.84
N ALA A 3 0.93 8.95 -19.10
CA ALA A 3 1.15 8.51 -17.72
C ALA A 3 0.02 9.03 -16.81
N PHE A 4 -0.26 8.33 -15.70
CA PHE A 4 -1.24 8.78 -14.73
C PHE A 4 -0.67 9.90 -13.88
N GLU A 5 -1.49 10.84 -13.47
CA GLU A 5 -1.24 11.75 -12.35
C GLU A 5 -1.95 11.20 -11.11
N GLY A 6 -1.52 11.62 -9.93
CA GLY A 6 -2.25 11.25 -8.73
C GLY A 6 -1.81 12.00 -7.49
N ILE A 7 -2.62 11.85 -6.45
CA ILE A 7 -2.37 12.39 -5.12
C ILE A 7 -2.77 11.36 -4.07
N VAL A 8 -2.10 11.41 -2.93
CA VAL A 8 -2.52 10.72 -1.72
C VAL A 8 -2.60 11.76 -0.61
N GLY A 9 -3.62 11.68 0.23
CA GLY A 9 -3.84 12.61 1.33
C GLY A 9 -4.22 11.84 2.59
N ASP A 10 -3.58 12.21 3.69
CA ASP A 10 -3.93 11.76 5.04
C ASP A 10 -4.66 12.91 5.73
N ALA A 11 -5.89 12.65 6.20
CA ALA A 11 -6.65 13.62 6.99
C ALA A 11 -6.24 13.61 8.46
N GLY A 12 -5.34 12.73 8.90
CA GLY A 12 -5.01 12.50 10.30
C GLY A 12 -6.18 11.89 11.08
N GLN A 13 -6.15 12.03 12.41
CA GLN A 13 -7.26 11.60 13.29
C GLN A 13 -8.39 12.64 13.36
N PHE A 14 -8.67 13.33 12.25
CA PHE A 14 -9.71 14.34 12.20
C PHE A 14 -11.02 13.72 11.71
N TYR A 15 -12.05 13.83 12.55
CA TYR A 15 -13.37 13.30 12.22
C TYR A 15 -14.20 14.39 11.54
N GLU A 16 -14.39 14.27 10.24
CA GLU A 16 -15.47 15.00 9.57
C GLU A 16 -16.72 14.13 9.52
N VAL A 17 -17.86 14.71 9.89
CA VAL A 17 -19.16 14.10 9.64
C VAL A 17 -19.68 14.70 8.34
N VAL A 18 -19.46 14.00 7.24
CA VAL A 18 -20.05 14.40 5.96
C VAL A 18 -21.36 13.63 5.76
N GLU A 19 -22.44 14.34 5.45
CA GLU A 19 -23.69 13.74 4.94
C GLU A 19 -23.36 13.04 3.62
N ALA A 20 -23.38 11.71 3.62
CA ALA A 20 -22.89 10.91 2.49
C ALA A 20 -23.59 11.28 1.17
N THR A 21 -24.88 11.62 1.23
CA THR A 21 -25.66 12.04 0.06
C THR A 21 -25.14 13.35 -0.53
N GLN A 22 -24.77 14.32 0.31
CA GLN A 22 -24.23 15.60 -0.11
C GLN A 22 -22.83 15.44 -0.71
N ALA A 23 -21.95 14.65 -0.06
CA ALA A 23 -20.61 14.37 -0.58
C ALA A 23 -20.64 13.71 -1.97
N ILE A 24 -21.53 12.72 -2.14
CA ILE A 24 -21.71 12.04 -3.43
C ILE A 24 -22.25 13.00 -4.48
N GLN A 25 -23.20 13.88 -4.12
CA GLN A 25 -23.75 14.87 -5.03
C GLN A 25 -22.68 15.88 -5.47
N GLU A 26 -21.94 16.47 -4.53
CA GLU A 26 -20.87 17.44 -4.81
C GLU A 26 -19.74 16.80 -5.63
N ALA A 27 -19.33 15.57 -5.31
CA ALA A 27 -18.37 14.82 -6.10
C ALA A 27 -18.90 14.56 -7.53
N THR A 28 -20.20 14.27 -7.67
CA THR A 28 -20.85 14.03 -8.98
C THR A 28 -20.95 15.31 -9.80
N GLU A 29 -21.27 16.45 -9.18
CA GLU A 29 -21.32 17.76 -9.83
C GLU A 29 -19.94 18.25 -10.26
N LEU A 30 -18.93 18.10 -9.39
CA LEU A 30 -17.53 18.38 -9.75
C LEU A 30 -17.07 17.48 -10.91
N LEU A 31 -17.37 16.17 -10.84
CA LEU A 31 -17.08 15.25 -11.93
C LEU A 31 -17.78 15.69 -13.23
N HIS A 32 -19.04 16.14 -13.16
CA HIS A 32 -19.77 16.65 -14.32
C HIS A 32 -19.06 17.88 -14.92
N ILE A 33 -18.75 18.90 -14.11
CA ILE A 33 -18.02 20.11 -14.53
C ILE A 33 -16.69 19.75 -15.20
N PHE A 34 -15.93 18.85 -14.58
CA PHE A 34 -14.63 18.46 -15.09
C PHE A 34 -14.71 17.57 -16.35
N THR A 35 -15.78 16.78 -16.51
CA THR A 35 -16.01 15.97 -17.73
C THR A 35 -16.59 16.75 -18.90
N CYS A 36 -17.42 17.76 -18.64
CA CYS A 36 -17.92 18.67 -19.67
C CYS A 36 -16.78 19.54 -20.25
N SER A 37 -15.71 19.73 -19.50
CA SER A 37 -14.55 20.53 -19.88
C SER A 37 -13.44 19.74 -20.59
N SER A 38 -13.55 18.40 -20.70
CA SER A 38 -12.50 17.55 -21.28
C SER A 38 -13.11 16.45 -22.18
N PRO A 39 -13.14 16.59 -23.52
CA PRO A 39 -13.94 15.74 -24.40
C PRO A 39 -13.40 14.32 -24.67
N GLN A 40 -12.33 13.86 -24.00
CA GLN A 40 -11.65 12.63 -24.40
C GLN A 40 -11.44 11.62 -23.27
N ARG A 41 -12.20 10.51 -23.39
CA ARG A 41 -11.94 9.14 -22.93
C ARG A 41 -11.97 8.88 -21.42
N SER A 42 -13.09 8.29 -21.02
CA SER A 42 -13.30 7.62 -19.74
C SER A 42 -12.46 6.34 -19.61
N GLN A 43 -11.67 6.28 -18.54
CA GLN A 43 -11.40 5.08 -17.75
C GLN A 43 -11.09 5.59 -16.34
N ARG A 44 -12.11 5.51 -15.47
CA ARG A 44 -12.09 6.03 -14.09
C ARG A 44 -11.74 4.88 -13.15
N ALA A 45 -10.65 5.02 -12.39
CA ALA A 45 -10.44 4.22 -11.19
C ALA A 45 -10.30 5.21 -10.03
N TRP A 46 -11.40 5.40 -9.30
CA TRP A 46 -11.42 6.11 -8.03
C TRP A 46 -11.50 5.04 -6.95
N TYR A 47 -10.52 4.99 -6.06
CA TYR A 47 -10.51 4.06 -4.93
C TYR A 47 -10.57 4.87 -3.64
N LEU A 48 -11.77 5.02 -3.10
CA LEU A 48 -12.00 5.55 -1.75
C LEU A 48 -12.08 4.35 -0.80
N GLU A 49 -11.04 4.12 -0.01
CA GLU A 49 -11.04 3.11 1.06
C GLU A 49 -11.36 3.79 2.39
N GLY A 50 -12.65 3.98 2.67
CA GLY A 50 -13.16 4.48 3.95
C GLY A 50 -14.43 3.72 4.32
N ARG A 51 -14.32 2.67 5.13
CA ARG A 51 -15.49 1.87 5.57
C ARG A 51 -15.61 1.84 7.09
N LYS A 52 -16.44 2.72 7.63
CA LYS A 52 -17.34 2.42 8.75
C LYS A 52 -18.62 3.25 8.63
N ASP A 53 -19.70 2.61 8.16
CA ASP A 53 -21.06 3.16 8.29
C ASP A 53 -21.50 3.02 9.76
N VAL A 54 -21.56 4.14 10.47
CA VAL A 54 -22.26 4.23 11.77
C VAL A 54 -23.25 5.38 11.68
N GLY A 55 -24.48 5.08 11.26
CA GLY A 55 -25.62 6.00 11.27
C GLY A 55 -25.53 7.18 10.31
N ASN A 56 -25.50 6.94 8.99
CA ASN A 56 -25.46 7.94 7.89
C ASN A 56 -24.20 8.82 7.83
N LYS A 57 -23.09 8.41 8.46
CA LYS A 57 -21.85 9.18 8.51
C LYS A 57 -20.72 8.43 7.82
N MET A 58 -20.04 9.10 6.89
CA MET A 58 -18.84 8.57 6.24
C MET A 58 -17.60 9.19 6.88
N TYR A 59 -16.68 8.35 7.35
CA TYR A 59 -15.37 8.76 7.85
C TYR A 59 -14.33 8.52 6.77
N VAL A 60 -13.57 9.55 6.42
CA VAL A 60 -12.50 9.49 5.42
C VAL A 60 -11.19 9.85 6.10
N ASP A 61 -10.41 8.83 6.42
CA ASP A 61 -9.10 8.98 7.06
C ASP A 61 -8.01 9.15 6.00
N ASP A 62 -8.16 8.45 4.87
CA ASP A 62 -7.20 8.39 3.77
C ASP A 62 -7.87 8.60 2.40
N ILE A 63 -7.21 9.34 1.51
CA ILE A 63 -7.62 9.50 0.10
C ILE A 63 -6.47 9.11 -0.82
N CYS A 64 -6.79 8.32 -1.86
CA CYS A 64 -5.89 8.03 -2.96
C CYS A 64 -6.60 8.28 -4.30
N LEU A 65 -6.17 9.30 -5.04
CA LEU A 65 -6.72 9.65 -6.35
C LEU A 65 -5.70 9.44 -7.45
N ILE A 66 -6.12 8.78 -8.53
CA ILE A 66 -5.29 8.53 -9.71
C ILE A 66 -6.12 8.86 -10.95
N SER A 67 -5.57 9.67 -11.83
CA SER A 67 -6.27 10.14 -13.02
C SER A 67 -5.34 10.26 -14.22
N ARG A 68 -5.85 9.99 -15.42
CA ARG A 68 -5.18 10.35 -16.68
C ARG A 68 -5.63 11.70 -17.23
N VAL A 69 -6.64 12.30 -16.61
CA VAL A 69 -7.34 13.49 -17.12
C VAL A 69 -7.03 14.70 -16.26
N TYR A 70 -6.95 14.51 -14.95
CA TYR A 70 -6.75 15.59 -14.00
C TYR A 70 -5.32 15.57 -13.49
N CYS A 71 -4.67 16.73 -13.52
CA CYS A 71 -3.38 16.90 -12.86
C CYS A 71 -3.54 16.86 -11.33
N ALA A 72 -2.44 16.66 -10.61
CA ALA A 72 -2.42 16.63 -9.15
C ALA A 72 -3.07 17.88 -8.52
N HIS A 73 -2.89 19.05 -9.11
CA HIS A 73 -3.50 20.29 -8.64
C HIS A 73 -5.03 20.25 -8.71
N CYS A 74 -5.61 19.83 -9.85
CA CYS A 74 -7.06 19.72 -10.00
C CYS A 74 -7.66 18.70 -9.03
N MET A 75 -6.99 17.57 -8.82
CA MET A 75 -7.44 16.56 -7.84
C MET A 75 -7.38 17.10 -6.41
N THR A 76 -6.32 17.83 -6.06
CA THR A 76 -6.18 18.47 -4.74
C THR A 76 -7.30 19.48 -4.50
N TYR A 77 -7.59 20.31 -5.50
CA TYR A 77 -8.68 21.28 -5.44
C TYR A 77 -10.04 20.61 -5.26
N ALA A 78 -10.30 19.51 -5.99
CA ALA A 78 -11.53 18.75 -5.84
C ALA A 78 -11.70 18.21 -4.41
N VAL A 79 -10.66 17.61 -3.82
CA VAL A 79 -10.72 17.11 -2.45
C VAL A 79 -10.99 18.26 -1.46
N LYS A 80 -10.29 19.39 -1.58
CA LYS A 80 -10.50 20.57 -0.73
C LYS A 80 -11.88 21.23 -0.90
N SER A 81 -12.59 20.93 -1.98
CA SER A 81 -13.94 21.45 -2.23
C SER A 81 -15.01 20.55 -1.62
N ILE A 82 -14.73 19.24 -1.50
CA ILE A 82 -15.67 18.22 -0.99
C ILE A 82 -15.52 18.05 0.52
N TYR A 83 -14.30 18.13 1.04
CA TYR A 83 -13.99 17.90 2.45
C TYR A 83 -13.54 19.20 3.10
N THR A 84 -14.07 19.50 4.29
CA THR A 84 -13.67 20.68 5.07
C THR A 84 -12.46 20.39 5.97
N VAL A 85 -12.13 19.12 6.20
CA VAL A 85 -10.93 18.70 6.92
C VAL A 85 -9.67 18.91 6.08
N PRO A 86 -8.58 19.45 6.67
CA PRO A 86 -7.30 19.56 5.98
C PRO A 86 -6.69 18.19 5.73
N PHE A 87 -6.33 17.92 4.47
CA PHE A 87 -5.54 16.76 4.08
C PHE A 87 -4.08 17.15 3.87
N ASP A 88 -3.18 16.36 4.42
CA ASP A 88 -1.75 16.42 4.14
C ASP A 88 -1.47 15.64 2.85
N PHE A 89 -1.56 16.35 1.72
CA PHE A 89 -1.28 15.76 0.43
C PHE A 89 0.23 15.55 0.25
N SER A 90 0.65 14.33 -0.02
CA SER A 90 1.98 14.08 -0.56
C SER A 90 1.92 14.03 -2.09
N SER A 91 2.88 14.71 -2.71
CA SER A 91 3.02 14.79 -4.16
C SER A 91 3.87 13.64 -4.69
N ASP A 92 3.71 13.40 -5.98
CA ASP A 92 4.46 12.45 -6.79
C ASP A 92 5.99 12.57 -6.60
N ASP A 93 6.61 11.59 -5.93
CA ASP A 93 8.06 11.43 -5.89
C ASP A 93 8.47 10.38 -6.94
N ASP A 94 9.11 10.82 -8.02
CA ASP A 94 9.62 9.94 -9.08
C ASP A 94 8.54 9.01 -9.71
N ARG A 95 7.37 9.56 -10.05
CA ARG A 95 6.20 8.84 -10.62
C ARG A 95 5.66 7.76 -9.68
N LYS A 96 5.76 7.98 -8.36
CA LYS A 96 5.30 7.06 -7.31
C LYS A 96 4.50 7.81 -6.27
N LEU A 97 3.31 7.28 -5.98
CA LEU A 97 2.55 7.65 -4.79
C LEU A 97 2.86 6.66 -3.67
N VAL A 98 3.29 7.18 -2.53
CA VAL A 98 3.54 6.37 -1.34
C VAL A 98 2.36 6.53 -0.40
N TRP A 99 1.64 5.44 -0.13
CA TRP A 99 0.46 5.45 0.70
C TRP A 99 0.50 4.29 1.70
N LEU A 100 0.64 4.61 2.99
CA LEU A 100 0.76 3.63 4.08
C LEU A 100 1.82 2.56 3.77
N ASP A 101 1.38 1.32 3.58
CA ASP A 101 2.21 0.13 3.31
C ASP A 101 2.37 -0.13 1.81
N LYS A 102 1.73 0.69 0.96
CA LYS A 102 1.59 0.55 -0.49
C LYS A 102 2.39 1.64 -1.20
N LYS A 103 2.81 1.32 -2.42
CA LYS A 103 3.26 2.30 -3.40
C LYS A 103 2.46 2.11 -4.67
N ILE A 104 2.23 3.18 -5.42
CA ILE A 104 1.54 3.09 -6.70
C ILE A 104 2.41 3.74 -7.75
N PHE A 105 2.80 2.97 -8.75
CA PHE A 105 3.60 3.46 -9.87
C PHE A 105 2.69 4.15 -10.88
N LEU A 106 2.79 5.46 -11.00
CA LEU A 106 1.92 6.27 -11.86
C LEU A 106 2.16 6.05 -13.37
N THR A 107 3.27 5.43 -13.74
CA THR A 107 3.54 5.05 -15.12
C THR A 107 2.79 3.79 -15.54
N SER A 108 2.73 2.77 -14.67
CA SER A 108 2.14 1.45 -14.98
C SER A 108 0.78 1.18 -14.29
N ALA A 109 0.39 2.02 -13.33
CA ALA A 109 -0.70 1.76 -12.37
C ALA A 109 -0.53 0.44 -11.58
N GLU A 110 0.70 -0.03 -11.46
CA GLU A 110 1.01 -1.21 -10.66
C GLU A 110 1.22 -0.85 -9.20
N LEU A 111 0.95 -1.83 -8.33
CA LEU A 111 1.16 -1.71 -6.90
C LEU A 111 2.56 -2.21 -6.51
N GLY A 112 3.20 -1.47 -5.63
CA GLY A 112 4.46 -1.80 -4.98
C GLY A 112 4.32 -1.76 -3.46
N LEU A 113 5.42 -2.00 -2.77
CA LEU A 113 5.45 -2.05 -1.31
C LEU A 113 6.16 -0.83 -0.74
N ASN A 114 5.55 -0.21 0.26
CA ASN A 114 6.24 0.75 1.12
C ASN A 114 6.80 0.03 2.35
N THR A 115 7.96 -0.60 2.18
CA THR A 115 8.58 -1.39 3.24
C THR A 115 9.27 -0.51 4.26
N LYS A 116 8.74 -0.48 5.48
CA LYS A 116 9.47 0.02 6.66
C LYS A 116 10.59 -0.94 7.04
N ASN A 117 11.71 -0.40 7.51
CA ASN A 117 12.82 -1.20 8.03
C ASN A 117 12.33 -2.12 9.15
N LEU A 118 12.71 -3.40 9.06
CA LEU A 118 12.41 -4.36 10.11
C LEU A 118 13.51 -4.30 11.16
N HIS A 119 13.14 -4.29 12.43
CA HIS A 119 14.08 -4.46 13.54
C HIS A 119 13.70 -5.70 14.32
N PRO A 120 14.07 -6.90 13.82
CA PRO A 120 13.61 -8.12 14.42
C PRO A 120 14.26 -8.29 15.79
N SER A 121 13.47 -8.75 16.76
CA SER A 121 13.99 -9.11 18.07
C SER A 121 15.09 -10.17 17.91
N PRO A 122 16.18 -10.11 18.70
CA PRO A 122 17.26 -11.08 18.60
C PRO A 122 16.82 -12.46 19.11
N PRO A 123 17.51 -13.55 18.68
CA PRO A 123 17.10 -14.93 18.95
C PRO A 123 17.22 -15.33 20.44
N TRP A 124 17.95 -14.58 21.25
CA TRP A 124 18.00 -14.79 22.70
C TRP A 124 16.78 -14.20 23.43
N TYR A 125 16.03 -13.30 22.79
CA TYR A 125 14.82 -12.70 23.33
C TYR A 125 13.54 -13.33 22.75
N ALA A 126 13.59 -13.78 21.50
CA ALA A 126 12.45 -14.28 20.76
C ALA A 126 12.68 -15.69 20.18
N ASN A 127 11.62 -16.47 20.08
CA ASN A 127 11.66 -17.85 19.57
C ASN A 127 11.23 -17.94 18.08
N SER A 128 11.27 -19.14 17.50
CA SER A 128 10.87 -19.37 16.10
C SER A 128 9.42 -18.98 15.79
N SER A 129 8.52 -18.97 16.78
CA SER A 129 7.13 -18.51 16.58
C SER A 129 7.07 -17.01 16.29
N TYR A 130 7.99 -16.21 16.84
CA TYR A 130 8.13 -14.80 16.49
C TYR A 130 8.43 -14.63 14.99
N VAL A 131 9.42 -15.36 14.47
CA VAL A 131 9.77 -15.32 13.03
C VAL A 131 8.58 -15.72 12.19
N ARG A 132 7.86 -16.77 12.59
CA ARG A 132 6.65 -17.22 11.90
C ARG A 132 5.60 -16.11 11.84
N ASN A 133 5.34 -15.44 12.96
CA ASN A 133 4.34 -14.37 13.04
C ASN A 133 4.74 -13.14 12.21
N VAL A 134 6.02 -12.76 12.23
CA VAL A 134 6.53 -11.66 11.39
C VAL A 134 6.35 -11.98 9.91
N LEU A 135 6.74 -13.18 9.48
CA LEU A 135 6.61 -13.60 8.07
C LEU A 135 5.15 -13.70 7.64
N LEU A 136 4.30 -14.33 8.46
CA LEU A 136 2.86 -14.44 8.16
C LEU A 136 2.18 -13.07 8.11
N GLY A 137 2.51 -12.15 9.02
CA GLY A 137 1.98 -10.79 9.00
C GLY A 137 2.35 -10.05 7.72
N LYS A 138 3.61 -10.16 7.28
CA LYS A 138 4.07 -9.56 6.02
C LYS A 138 3.39 -10.21 4.81
N PHE A 139 3.35 -11.54 4.73
CA PHE A 139 2.75 -12.25 3.61
C PHE A 139 1.27 -11.96 3.48
N ARG A 140 0.55 -11.90 4.60
CA ARG A 140 -0.86 -11.50 4.61
C ARG A 140 -1.05 -10.10 4.03
N GLY A 141 -0.29 -9.12 4.50
CA GLY A 141 -0.34 -7.76 3.95
C GLY A 141 0.00 -7.73 2.46
N TRP A 142 0.98 -8.52 2.00
CA TRP A 142 1.34 -8.56 0.59
C TRP A 142 0.29 -9.25 -0.29
N VAL A 143 -0.44 -10.24 0.22
CA VAL A 143 -1.60 -10.81 -0.49
C VAL A 143 -2.69 -9.75 -0.66
N GLU A 144 -2.98 -8.98 0.40
CA GLU A 144 -3.99 -7.92 0.38
C GLU A 144 -3.59 -6.76 -0.57
N ILE A 145 -2.30 -6.44 -0.65
CA ILE A 145 -1.78 -5.39 -1.54
C ILE A 145 -1.67 -5.87 -2.99
N GLY A 146 -1.28 -7.11 -3.23
CA GLY A 146 -0.98 -7.62 -4.58
C GLY A 146 0.16 -6.89 -5.30
N PRO A 147 1.35 -6.73 -4.68
CA PRO A 147 2.45 -5.99 -5.30
C PRO A 147 3.07 -6.76 -6.46
N VAL A 148 3.70 -6.04 -7.39
CA VAL A 148 4.48 -6.65 -8.47
C VAL A 148 5.62 -7.53 -7.93
N GLN A 149 5.98 -8.53 -8.72
CA GLN A 149 6.90 -9.58 -8.27
C GLN A 149 8.25 -9.05 -7.77
N ALA A 150 8.83 -8.10 -8.50
CA ALA A 150 10.11 -7.50 -8.15
C ALA A 150 10.09 -6.81 -6.78
N GLU A 151 8.96 -6.21 -6.40
CA GLU A 151 8.83 -5.46 -5.14
C GLU A 151 8.83 -6.40 -3.93
N TRP A 152 8.00 -7.45 -3.95
CA TRP A 152 7.98 -8.37 -2.82
C TRP A 152 9.23 -9.26 -2.74
N HIS A 153 9.90 -9.55 -3.87
CA HIS A 153 11.22 -10.18 -3.87
C HIS A 153 12.24 -9.34 -3.09
N ARG A 154 12.36 -8.05 -3.42
CA ARG A 154 13.27 -7.11 -2.73
C ARG A 154 12.90 -6.98 -1.26
N ALA A 155 11.61 -6.83 -0.95
CA ALA A 155 11.12 -6.71 0.42
C ALA A 155 11.48 -7.94 1.27
N LEU A 156 11.30 -9.15 0.73
CA LEU A 156 11.60 -10.39 1.44
C LEU A 156 13.11 -10.59 1.65
N LEU A 157 13.93 -10.21 0.66
CA LEU A 157 15.38 -10.20 0.80
C LEU A 157 15.85 -9.24 1.91
N SER A 158 15.26 -8.04 1.99
CA SER A 158 15.54 -7.09 3.06
C SER A 158 15.15 -7.66 4.43
N VAL A 159 13.98 -8.28 4.57
CA VAL A 159 13.57 -8.98 5.81
C VAL A 159 14.58 -10.04 6.24
N PHE A 160 15.07 -10.85 5.31
CA PHE A 160 16.08 -11.86 5.61
C PHE A 160 17.44 -11.28 5.94
N TYR A 161 17.82 -10.17 5.30
CA TYR A 161 19.03 -9.46 5.65
C TYR A 161 19.00 -9.01 7.11
N GLU A 162 17.88 -8.43 7.55
CA GLU A 162 17.67 -8.03 8.95
C GLU A 162 17.72 -9.22 9.92
N PHE A 163 17.09 -10.33 9.59
CA PHE A 163 17.19 -11.55 10.41
C PHE A 163 18.64 -12.05 10.51
N LYS A 164 19.41 -12.03 9.41
CA LYS A 164 20.82 -12.42 9.39
C LYS A 164 21.67 -11.48 10.25
N GLN A 165 21.48 -10.17 10.12
CA GLN A 165 22.19 -9.16 10.92
C GLN A 165 21.91 -9.30 12.42
N ARG A 166 20.69 -9.70 12.79
CA ARG A 166 20.30 -9.97 14.19
C ARG A 166 20.69 -11.36 14.70
N GLY A 167 21.43 -12.13 13.92
CA GLY A 167 21.99 -13.42 14.33
C GLY A 167 21.00 -14.59 14.33
N TRP A 168 19.88 -14.48 13.61
CA TRP A 168 18.92 -15.58 13.52
C TRP A 168 19.52 -16.80 12.82
N ASN A 169 19.32 -17.98 13.42
CA ASN A 169 19.88 -19.22 12.92
C ASN A 169 19.25 -19.62 11.58
N TYR A 170 20.10 -20.00 10.62
CA TYR A 170 19.65 -20.50 9.32
C TYR A 170 18.59 -21.61 9.41
N LYS A 171 18.80 -22.61 10.27
CA LYS A 171 17.89 -23.76 10.44
C LYS A 171 16.54 -23.34 11.00
N SER A 172 16.49 -22.37 11.93
CA SER A 172 15.23 -21.94 12.55
C SER A 172 14.35 -21.21 11.53
N VAL A 173 14.92 -20.24 10.80
CA VAL A 173 14.19 -19.50 9.76
C VAL A 173 13.75 -20.42 8.62
N LEU A 174 14.61 -21.36 8.19
CA LEU A 174 14.27 -22.34 7.16
C LEU A 174 13.13 -23.27 7.59
N SER A 175 13.14 -23.73 8.85
CA SER A 175 12.06 -24.55 9.41
C SER A 175 10.75 -23.79 9.41
N VAL A 176 10.77 -22.52 9.80
CA VAL A 176 9.59 -21.65 9.77
C VAL A 176 9.06 -21.49 8.35
N LEU A 177 9.90 -21.17 7.36
CA LEU A 177 9.47 -21.02 5.98
C LEU A 177 8.80 -22.28 5.43
N ARG A 178 9.36 -23.46 5.72
CA ARG A 178 8.77 -24.76 5.34
C ARG A 178 7.45 -25.05 6.02
N SER A 179 7.24 -24.49 7.22
CA SER A 179 6.02 -24.67 8.00
C SER A 179 4.86 -23.76 7.55
N ILE A 180 5.10 -22.85 6.60
CA ILE A 180 4.07 -22.00 5.98
C ILE A 180 3.57 -22.73 4.73
N TYR A 181 2.45 -23.45 4.86
CA TYR A 181 1.91 -24.33 3.81
C TYR A 181 0.57 -23.84 3.22
N LYS A 182 0.11 -22.63 3.58
CA LYS A 182 -1.13 -22.10 2.99
C LYS A 182 -0.88 -21.69 1.53
N ASP A 183 -1.80 -22.03 0.64
CA ASP A 183 -1.69 -21.74 -0.79
C ASP A 183 -1.50 -20.24 -1.07
N ASP A 184 -2.19 -19.38 -0.33
CA ASP A 184 -2.07 -17.92 -0.44
C ASP A 184 -0.65 -17.40 -0.19
N TYR A 185 0.15 -18.14 0.59
CA TYR A 185 1.51 -17.74 0.98
C TYR A 185 2.60 -18.55 0.28
N LYS A 186 2.22 -19.54 -0.54
CA LYS A 186 3.11 -20.54 -1.10
C LYS A 186 4.22 -19.92 -1.94
N GLN A 187 3.90 -18.93 -2.77
CA GLN A 187 4.89 -18.23 -3.59
C GLN A 187 5.97 -17.53 -2.75
N TYR A 188 5.57 -16.86 -1.67
CA TYR A 188 6.48 -16.15 -0.78
C TYR A 188 7.35 -17.14 0.01
N ALA A 189 6.76 -18.24 0.47
CA ALA A 189 7.50 -19.30 1.18
C ALA A 189 8.52 -20.00 0.27
N ILE A 190 8.15 -20.35 -0.96
CA ILE A 190 9.04 -21.01 -1.94
C ILE A 190 10.21 -20.11 -2.29
N PHE A 191 9.93 -18.89 -2.73
CA PHE A 191 10.99 -17.92 -3.00
C PHE A 191 11.82 -17.65 -1.76
N GLY A 192 11.17 -17.56 -0.60
CA GLY A 192 11.82 -17.35 0.68
C GLY A 192 12.85 -18.44 1.03
N ILE A 193 12.50 -19.70 0.81
CA ILE A 193 13.41 -20.85 0.99
C ILE A 193 14.61 -20.74 0.07
N PHE A 194 14.39 -20.39 -1.20
CA PHE A 194 15.45 -20.22 -2.19
C PHE A 194 16.39 -19.06 -1.80
N ALA A 195 15.83 -17.89 -1.52
CA ALA A 195 16.56 -16.70 -1.13
C ALA A 195 17.37 -16.92 0.15
N TRP A 196 16.77 -17.51 1.19
CA TRP A 196 17.44 -17.78 2.46
C TRP A 196 18.60 -18.78 2.30
N ARG A 197 18.45 -19.79 1.44
CA ARG A 197 19.53 -20.70 1.05
C ARG A 197 20.68 -19.98 0.36
N PHE A 198 20.35 -19.10 -0.59
CA PHE A 198 21.35 -18.34 -1.33
C PHE A 198 22.15 -17.39 -0.40
N MET A 199 21.46 -16.74 0.53
CA MET A 199 22.07 -15.82 1.51
C MET A 199 23.02 -16.50 2.51
N ARG A 200 22.93 -17.84 2.66
CA ARG A 200 23.88 -18.62 3.46
C ARG A 200 25.22 -18.81 2.75
N ASN A 201 25.19 -18.93 1.42
CA ASN A 201 26.38 -19.24 0.62
C ASN A 201 27.18 -18.00 0.21
N THR A 202 26.67 -16.81 0.52
CA THR A 202 27.25 -15.49 0.17
C THR A 202 27.98 -14.85 1.35
N THR A 203 28.75 -15.65 2.09
CA THR A 203 29.66 -15.23 3.17
C THR A 203 30.99 -15.89 2.99
#